data_AF-A0A6V8E112-F1
#
_entry.id   AF-A0A6V8E112-F1
#
_cell.length_a   1.000
_cell.length_b   1.000
_cell.length_c   1.000
_cell.angle_alpha   90.00
_cell.angle_beta   90.00
_cell.angle_gamma   90.00
#
_symmetry.space_group_name_H-M   'P 1'
#
loop_
_entity.id
_entity.type
_entity.pdbx_description
1 polymer ?
#
loop_
_entity_poly.entity_id
_entity_poly.type
_entity_poly.pdbx_seq_one_letter_code
_entity_poly.pdbx_strand_id
1 'polypeptide(L)'
;MAGKIHIQELDKIVIFVILLLMIYVFRPKRQRTTRTINQNQRFNKPPSGVGVLLAKCIILTIMFVAVNTLIDYSENIAAYENEKCNQQKHTNKYRCTFEEFTSEDLAKQIDGFLMNSEVGIGFDIGNQLNHGNSPNGPWFWLYYLLGGTVIMSGFRLANKRRKQHLQSLHAVEEKLRPIIRQLANDPRGVIEGRITMPNPVPASKPSGKDSRRIFVIYFFSALISIITMMSFFDFFYQIDSNFSMSVRHNDEALLLAVMALGFNISGHYSVSYLSATYPGETEHIAIPQTMTSQEVSTPRNDSNKPTSARDVLKELANEMRATRIESEMLRVQLNETREKVSNLEIELEKKALELETIQALSVDMERIVKQSETPGEKNLSLMDSVLVGDALFNGDKIDKQVINDPKAIAKAAIEAYKAGRTDVKSIEFDF
;
A
#
# COMPACT_ATOMS: atom_id res chain seq x y z
N MET A 1 -8.45 -31.44 -41.66
CA MET A 1 -9.45 -30.40 -41.31
C MET A 1 -9.07 -29.83 -39.95
N ALA A 2 -8.15 -28.88 -39.93
CA ALA A 2 -7.76 -28.18 -38.71
C ALA A 2 -8.63 -26.93 -38.60
N GLY A 3 -9.54 -26.93 -37.63
CA GLY A 3 -10.39 -25.77 -37.36
C GLY A 3 -9.53 -24.60 -36.93
N LYS A 4 -9.58 -23.50 -37.69
CA LYS A 4 -9.13 -22.19 -37.23
C LYS A 4 -10.02 -21.81 -36.05
N ILE A 5 -9.54 -22.04 -34.83
CA ILE A 5 -10.17 -21.50 -33.64
C ILE A 5 -10.01 -19.98 -33.73
N HIS A 6 -11.12 -19.26 -33.87
CA HIS A 6 -11.14 -17.80 -33.92
C HIS A 6 -10.54 -17.26 -32.61
N ILE A 7 -9.54 -16.39 -32.72
CA ILE A 7 -8.84 -15.75 -31.58
C ILE A 7 -9.84 -15.12 -30.58
N GLN A 8 -10.99 -14.65 -31.07
CA GLN A 8 -12.08 -14.09 -30.25
C GLN A 8 -12.75 -15.09 -29.30
N GLU A 9 -12.77 -16.39 -29.61
CA GLU A 9 -13.29 -17.41 -28.67
C GLU A 9 -12.25 -17.76 -27.60
N LEU A 10 -10.96 -17.70 -27.97
CA LEU A 10 -9.86 -17.93 -27.05
C LEU A 10 -9.83 -16.87 -25.95
N ASP A 11 -10.08 -15.60 -26.28
CA ASP A 11 -10.14 -14.50 -25.30
C ASP A 11 -11.25 -14.69 -24.26
N LYS A 12 -12.44 -15.13 -24.68
CA LYS A 12 -13.55 -15.40 -23.76
C LYS A 12 -13.21 -16.57 -22.82
N ILE A 13 -12.56 -17.60 -23.34
CA ILE A 13 -12.16 -18.78 -22.55
C ILE A 13 -11.02 -18.45 -21.61
N VAL A 14 -10.01 -17.69 -22.04
CA VAL A 14 -8.87 -17.28 -21.22
C VAL A 14 -9.33 -16.35 -20.10
N ILE A 15 -10.19 -15.37 -20.39
CA ILE A 15 -10.78 -14.49 -19.36
C ILE A 15 -11.63 -15.31 -18.39
N PHE A 16 -12.46 -16.23 -18.87
CA PHE A 16 -13.29 -17.10 -18.02
C PHE A 16 -12.47 -18.06 -17.17
N VAL A 17 -11.40 -18.63 -17.71
CA VAL A 17 -10.47 -19.52 -17.01
C VAL A 17 -9.68 -18.74 -15.96
N ILE A 18 -9.22 -17.52 -16.26
CA ILE A 18 -8.54 -16.64 -15.28
C ILE A 18 -9.52 -16.18 -14.20
N LEU A 19 -10.77 -15.86 -14.55
CA LEU A 19 -11.84 -15.57 -13.59
C LEU A 19 -12.11 -16.76 -12.66
N LEU A 20 -12.19 -17.98 -13.21
CA LEU A 20 -12.35 -19.21 -12.44
C LEU A 20 -11.11 -19.51 -11.59
N LEU A 21 -9.90 -19.30 -12.10
CA LEU A 21 -8.65 -19.46 -11.35
C LEU A 21 -8.55 -18.45 -10.22
N MET A 22 -8.96 -17.19 -10.44
CA MET A 22 -9.03 -16.17 -9.41
C MET A 22 -10.09 -16.51 -8.36
N ILE A 23 -11.27 -16.96 -8.76
CA ILE A 23 -12.33 -17.42 -7.84
C ILE A 23 -11.89 -18.68 -7.06
N TYR A 24 -11.10 -19.56 -7.67
CA TYR A 24 -10.62 -20.81 -7.08
C TYR A 24 -9.42 -20.60 -6.14
N VAL A 25 -8.43 -19.81 -6.54
CA VAL A 25 -7.22 -19.49 -5.76
C VAL A 25 -7.54 -18.56 -4.60
N PHE A 26 -8.46 -17.60 -4.80
CA PHE A 26 -8.87 -16.65 -3.77
C PHE A 26 -10.19 -16.99 -3.10
N ARG A 27 -10.75 -18.19 -3.33
CA ARG A 27 -11.82 -18.71 -2.49
C ARG A 27 -11.28 -18.66 -1.06
N PRO A 28 -11.92 -17.93 -0.14
CA PRO A 28 -11.43 -17.83 1.23
C PRO A 28 -11.43 -19.24 1.77
N LYS A 29 -10.24 -19.86 1.85
CA LYS A 29 -10.06 -21.06 2.67
C LYS A 29 -10.61 -20.64 4.02
N ARG A 30 -11.70 -21.28 4.46
CA ARG A 30 -12.16 -21.21 5.85
C ARG A 30 -10.90 -21.54 6.65
N GLN A 31 -10.24 -20.50 7.15
CA GLN A 31 -9.17 -20.66 8.10
C GLN A 31 -9.85 -21.29 9.30
N ARG A 32 -9.74 -22.62 9.39
CA ARG A 32 -9.87 -23.29 10.68
C ARG A 32 -8.87 -22.55 11.55
N THR A 33 -9.41 -21.82 12.50
CA THR A 33 -8.67 -21.09 13.51
C THR A 33 -7.91 -22.11 14.33
N THR A 34 -6.78 -22.60 13.82
CA THR A 34 -5.80 -23.31 14.62
C THR A 34 -5.19 -22.23 15.49
N ARG A 35 -5.62 -22.26 16.75
CA ARG A 35 -5.28 -21.33 17.81
C ARG A 35 -3.81 -21.56 18.21
N THR A 36 -2.86 -21.15 17.38
CA THR A 36 -1.47 -21.00 17.78
C THR A 36 -1.30 -19.62 18.41
N ILE A 37 -1.53 -19.59 19.72
CA ILE A 37 -1.15 -18.49 20.61
C ILE A 37 0.37 -18.58 20.73
N ASN A 38 1.10 -17.94 19.81
CA ASN A 38 2.48 -17.47 19.96
C ASN A 38 3.02 -17.14 18.57
N GLN A 39 2.84 -15.89 18.16
CA GLN A 39 3.71 -15.21 17.20
C GLN A 39 3.28 -13.75 17.16
N ASN A 40 4.22 -12.86 17.49
CA ASN A 40 4.21 -11.43 17.28
C ASN A 40 3.16 -10.99 16.25
N GLN A 41 1.98 -10.55 16.72
CA GLN A 41 0.98 -9.94 15.86
C GLN A 41 1.60 -8.65 15.32
N ARG A 42 2.22 -8.72 14.14
CA ARG A 42 2.58 -7.54 13.36
C ARG A 42 1.27 -6.86 13.02
N PHE A 43 0.88 -5.89 13.84
CA PHE A 43 -0.24 -5.02 13.53
C PHE A 43 0.03 -4.39 12.17
N ASN A 44 -0.85 -4.62 11.20
CA ASN A 44 -0.80 -3.91 9.93
C ASN A 44 -1.02 -2.42 10.23
N LYS A 45 0.08 -1.66 10.25
CA LYS A 45 0.04 -0.22 10.51
C LYS A 45 -0.73 0.44 9.36
N PRO A 46 -1.62 1.40 9.68
CA PRO A 46 -2.32 2.13 8.63
C PRO A 46 -1.30 2.90 7.76
N PRO A 47 -1.53 3.01 6.44
CA PRO A 47 -0.75 3.87 5.58
C PRO A 47 -0.77 5.33 6.06
N SER A 48 0.26 6.10 5.72
CA SER A 48 0.37 7.51 6.08
C SER A 48 -0.82 8.30 5.54
N GLY A 49 -1.27 9.32 6.30
CA GLY A 49 -2.40 10.16 5.89
C GLY A 49 -2.19 10.83 4.52
N VAL A 50 -0.94 11.24 4.25
CA VAL A 50 -0.53 11.81 2.95
C VAL A 50 -0.66 10.79 1.83
N GLY A 51 -0.19 9.55 2.03
CA GLY A 51 -0.33 8.48 1.04
C GLY A 51 -1.79 8.15 0.72
N VAL A 52 -2.67 8.14 1.73
CA VAL A 52 -4.12 7.95 1.51
C VAL A 52 -4.74 9.11 0.73
N LEU A 53 -4.30 10.35 0.96
CA LEU A 53 -4.78 11.51 0.22
C LEU A 53 -4.35 11.45 -1.24
N LEU A 54 -3.07 11.16 -1.50
CA LEU A 54 -2.54 10.99 -2.87
C LEU A 54 -3.27 9.87 -3.62
N ALA A 55 -3.48 8.71 -2.99
CA ALA A 55 -4.21 7.60 -3.59
C ALA A 55 -5.67 7.97 -3.96
N LYS A 56 -6.32 8.81 -3.14
CA LYS A 56 -7.66 9.35 -3.44
C LYS A 56 -7.64 10.33 -4.61
N CYS A 57 -6.63 11.20 -4.69
CA CYS A 57 -6.47 12.12 -5.81
C CYS A 57 -6.27 11.34 -7.11
N ILE A 58 -5.40 10.32 -7.13
CA ILE A 58 -5.14 9.48 -8.30
C ILE A 58 -6.42 8.79 -8.80
N ILE A 59 -7.22 8.20 -7.90
CA ILE A 59 -8.45 7.52 -8.35
C ILE A 59 -9.51 8.52 -8.83
N LEU A 60 -9.59 9.72 -8.23
CA LEU A 60 -10.49 10.77 -8.70
C LEU A 60 -10.08 11.29 -10.07
N THR A 61 -8.78 11.46 -10.35
CA THR A 61 -8.30 11.87 -11.67
C THR A 61 -8.58 10.79 -12.72
N ILE A 62 -8.36 9.51 -12.40
CA ILE A 62 -8.67 8.41 -13.32
C ILE A 62 -10.18 8.34 -13.61
N MET A 63 -11.02 8.50 -12.58
CA MET A 63 -12.46 8.56 -12.79
C MET A 63 -12.86 9.77 -13.64
N PHE A 64 -12.25 10.93 -13.45
CA PHE A 64 -12.53 12.12 -14.25
C PHE A 64 -12.16 11.90 -15.73
N VAL A 65 -10.98 11.33 -16.00
CA VAL A 65 -10.57 10.96 -17.36
C VAL A 65 -11.56 9.96 -17.97
N ALA A 66 -11.95 8.91 -17.24
CA ALA A 66 -12.91 7.93 -17.73
C ALA A 66 -14.31 8.50 -17.99
N VAL A 67 -14.77 9.49 -17.22
CA VAL A 67 -16.03 10.20 -17.51
C VAL A 67 -15.90 11.01 -18.80
N ASN A 68 -14.81 11.77 -18.97
CA ASN A 68 -14.62 12.58 -20.16
C ASN A 68 -14.53 11.73 -21.42
N THR A 69 -13.80 10.61 -21.39
CA THR A 69 -13.72 9.71 -22.55
C THR A 69 -15.06 9.06 -22.89
N LEU A 70 -15.91 8.77 -21.90
CA LEU A 70 -17.27 8.28 -22.13
C LEU A 70 -18.19 9.37 -22.69
N ILE A 71 -17.98 10.64 -22.34
CA ILE A 71 -18.69 11.77 -22.94
C ILE A 71 -18.27 11.91 -24.40
N ASP A 72 -16.97 11.94 -24.70
CA ASP A 72 -16.46 11.98 -26.07
C ASP A 72 -16.98 10.81 -26.90
N TYR A 73 -17.03 9.61 -26.32
CA TYR A 73 -17.63 8.44 -26.96
C TYR A 73 -19.11 8.63 -27.28
N SER A 74 -19.89 9.21 -26.35
CA SER A 74 -21.31 9.50 -26.58
C SER A 74 -21.53 10.53 -27.69
N GLU A 75 -20.66 11.54 -27.78
CA GLU A 75 -20.69 12.55 -28.84
C GLU A 75 -20.35 11.93 -30.20
N ASN A 76 -19.35 11.04 -30.24
CA ASN A 76 -18.99 10.31 -31.44
C ASN A 76 -20.14 9.43 -31.95
N ILE A 77 -20.87 8.75 -31.06
CA ILE A 77 -22.05 7.95 -31.46
C ILE A 77 -23.14 8.86 -32.02
N ALA A 78 -23.44 9.97 -31.33
CA ALA A 78 -24.46 10.91 -31.80
C ALA A 78 -24.10 11.52 -33.16
N ALA A 79 -22.82 11.85 -33.38
CA ALA A 79 -22.31 12.35 -34.65
C ALA A 79 -22.44 11.29 -35.76
N TYR A 80 -22.06 10.04 -35.47
CA TYR A 80 -22.17 8.93 -36.39
C TYR A 80 -23.61 8.67 -36.83
N GLU A 81 -24.56 8.61 -35.88
CA GLU A 81 -25.97 8.42 -36.19
C GLU A 81 -26.55 9.59 -36.99
N ASN A 82 -26.15 10.82 -36.68
CA ASN A 82 -26.56 12.01 -37.44
C ASN A 82 -26.00 11.99 -38.88
N GLU A 83 -24.76 11.54 -39.08
CA GLU A 83 -24.19 11.38 -40.42
C GLU A 83 -24.92 10.30 -41.23
N LYS A 84 -25.13 9.12 -40.63
CA LYS A 84 -25.89 8.00 -41.24
C LYS A 84 -27.32 8.45 -41.63
N CYS A 85 -27.95 9.24 -40.77
CA CYS A 85 -29.25 9.86 -40.98
C CYS A 85 -29.25 10.84 -42.17
N ASN A 86 -28.24 11.71 -42.28
CA ASN A 86 -28.10 12.64 -43.40
C ASN A 86 -27.87 11.91 -44.73
N GLN A 87 -27.03 10.88 -44.75
CA GLN A 87 -26.79 10.05 -45.94
C GLN A 87 -28.07 9.33 -46.41
N GLN A 88 -28.86 8.78 -45.48
CA GLN A 88 -30.15 8.16 -45.79
C GLN A 88 -31.17 9.17 -46.33
N LYS A 89 -31.21 10.39 -45.79
CA LYS A 89 -32.11 11.46 -46.28
C LYS A 89 -31.80 11.88 -47.72
N HIS A 90 -30.53 11.83 -48.13
CA HIS A 90 -30.12 12.11 -49.50
C HIS A 90 -30.48 11.00 -50.49
N THR A 91 -30.48 9.74 -50.06
CA THR A 91 -30.72 8.57 -50.92
C THR A 91 -32.20 8.18 -50.99
N ASN A 92 -32.90 8.23 -49.85
CA ASN A 92 -34.30 7.87 -49.71
C ASN A 92 -35.02 9.07 -49.06
N LYS A 93 -35.93 9.74 -49.79
CA LYS A 93 -36.72 10.90 -49.33
C LYS A 93 -37.61 10.67 -48.09
N TYR A 94 -37.40 9.60 -47.33
CA TYR A 94 -38.12 9.26 -46.11
C TYR A 94 -37.56 9.98 -44.88
N ARG A 95 -38.41 10.11 -43.85
CA ARG A 95 -38.02 10.62 -42.53
C ARG A 95 -37.00 9.67 -41.91
N CYS A 96 -35.90 10.23 -41.44
CA CYS A 96 -34.89 9.50 -40.70
C CYS A 96 -35.49 9.00 -39.38
N THR A 97 -35.35 7.69 -39.13
CA THR A 97 -35.71 7.06 -37.87
C THR A 97 -34.43 6.73 -37.13
N PHE A 98 -34.20 7.37 -35.98
CA PHE A 98 -33.09 7.01 -35.10
C PHE A 98 -33.37 5.65 -34.47
N GLU A 99 -32.54 4.65 -34.76
CA GLU A 99 -32.81 3.25 -34.38
C GLU A 99 -32.19 2.85 -33.03
N GLU A 100 -31.11 3.51 -32.59
CA GLU A 100 -30.28 3.07 -31.46
C GLU A 100 -30.09 4.17 -30.40
N PHE A 101 -28.95 4.87 -30.36
CA PHE A 101 -28.53 5.76 -29.27
C PHE A 101 -29.35 7.06 -29.17
N THR A 102 -29.77 7.63 -30.28
CA THR A 102 -30.60 8.87 -30.33
C THR A 102 -32.11 8.59 -30.42
N SER A 103 -32.53 7.34 -30.25
CA SER A 103 -33.95 6.96 -30.21
C SER A 103 -34.64 7.48 -28.93
N GLU A 104 -35.97 7.60 -28.93
CA GLU A 104 -36.73 8.02 -27.73
C GLU A 104 -36.84 6.92 -26.64
N ASP A 105 -36.44 5.69 -26.95
CA ASP A 105 -36.54 4.53 -26.05
C ASP A 105 -35.25 4.34 -25.26
N LEU A 106 -35.31 4.51 -23.94
CA LEU A 106 -34.17 4.37 -23.02
C LEU A 106 -33.46 3.01 -23.17
N ALA A 107 -34.18 1.92 -23.44
CA ALA A 107 -33.56 0.61 -23.59
C ALA A 107 -32.64 0.57 -24.83
N LYS A 108 -33.08 1.19 -25.92
CA LYS A 108 -32.32 1.31 -27.16
C LYS A 108 -31.19 2.33 -27.04
N GLN A 109 -31.38 3.40 -26.27
CA GLN A 109 -30.30 4.34 -25.97
C GLN A 109 -29.15 3.65 -25.24
N ILE A 110 -29.45 2.83 -24.23
CA ILE A 110 -28.45 2.08 -23.46
C ILE A 110 -27.78 1.02 -24.33
N ASP A 111 -28.56 0.29 -25.15
CA ASP A 111 -28.02 -0.75 -26.03
C ASP A 111 -27.12 -0.15 -27.12
N GLY A 112 -27.58 0.93 -27.77
CA GLY A 112 -26.80 1.71 -28.73
C GLY A 112 -25.53 2.32 -28.13
N PHE A 113 -25.56 2.72 -26.86
CA PHE A 113 -24.34 3.16 -26.18
C PHE A 113 -23.38 2.00 -25.90
N LEU A 114 -23.87 0.86 -25.41
CA LEU A 114 -22.99 -0.22 -24.90
C LEU A 114 -22.52 -1.21 -25.97
N MET A 115 -23.27 -1.36 -27.07
CA MET A 115 -23.08 -2.42 -28.05
C MET A 115 -22.73 -1.94 -29.45
N ASN A 116 -22.67 -0.62 -29.71
CA ASN A 116 -22.32 -0.09 -31.02
C ASN A 116 -20.84 -0.34 -31.34
N SER A 117 -20.59 -1.30 -32.22
CA SER A 117 -19.24 -1.71 -32.67
C SER A 117 -18.67 -0.88 -33.81
N GLU A 118 -19.45 0.03 -34.39
CA GLU A 118 -19.05 0.82 -35.56
C GLU A 118 -18.35 2.13 -35.16
N VAL A 119 -18.56 2.58 -33.92
CA VAL A 119 -18.02 3.83 -33.39
C VAL A 119 -16.95 3.54 -32.33
N GLY A 120 -15.80 4.20 -32.44
CA GLY A 120 -14.72 4.15 -31.46
C GLY A 120 -14.28 5.55 -31.00
N ILE A 121 -13.51 5.59 -29.92
CA ILE A 121 -12.92 6.82 -29.37
C ILE A 121 -11.68 7.24 -30.18
N GLY A 122 -11.16 6.34 -31.02
CA GLY A 122 -10.00 6.58 -31.87
C GLY A 122 -8.68 6.21 -31.20
N PHE A 123 -8.69 5.31 -30.22
CA PHE A 123 -7.47 4.67 -29.75
C PHE A 123 -7.02 3.64 -30.78
N ASP A 124 -5.76 3.72 -31.19
CA ASP A 124 -5.19 2.75 -32.12
C ASP A 124 -4.76 1.47 -31.38
N ILE A 125 -4.48 1.59 -30.07
CA ILE A 125 -4.08 0.49 -29.19
C ILE A 125 -5.27 -0.42 -28.86
N GLY A 126 -5.13 -1.71 -29.14
CA GLY A 126 -6.16 -2.70 -28.84
C GLY A 126 -7.34 -2.68 -29.82
N ASN A 127 -7.18 -2.09 -31.00
CA ASN A 127 -8.23 -1.98 -32.00
C ASN A 127 -8.69 -3.33 -32.58
N GLN A 128 -7.88 -4.40 -32.48
CA GLN A 128 -8.27 -5.74 -32.92
C GLN A 128 -9.02 -6.52 -31.83
N LEU A 129 -9.02 -6.03 -30.59
CA LEU A 129 -9.80 -6.61 -29.52
C LEU A 129 -11.28 -6.39 -29.78
N ASN A 130 -12.11 -7.30 -29.24
CA ASN A 130 -13.56 -7.13 -29.27
C ASN A 130 -13.91 -5.76 -28.68
N HIS A 131 -14.79 -5.02 -29.35
CA HIS A 131 -15.11 -3.63 -29.01
C HIS A 131 -15.47 -3.44 -27.54
N GLY A 132 -16.15 -4.41 -26.92
CA GLY A 132 -16.49 -4.36 -25.49
C GLY A 132 -15.30 -4.45 -24.51
N ASN A 133 -14.09 -4.80 -24.94
CA ASN A 133 -12.91 -4.86 -24.05
C ASN A 133 -11.76 -3.98 -24.55
N SER A 134 -11.87 -3.37 -25.72
CA SER A 134 -10.86 -2.47 -26.24
C SER A 134 -10.97 -1.09 -25.57
N PRO A 135 -9.88 -0.31 -25.53
CA PRO A 135 -9.93 1.10 -25.12
C PRO A 135 -10.89 1.97 -25.95
N ASN A 136 -11.28 1.50 -27.14
CA ASN A 136 -12.28 2.15 -27.99
C ASN A 136 -13.72 1.94 -27.52
N GLY A 137 -13.97 0.92 -26.69
CA GLY A 137 -15.30 0.62 -26.20
C GLY A 137 -15.65 1.29 -24.88
N PRO A 138 -16.95 1.46 -24.59
CA PRO A 138 -17.43 2.10 -23.37
C PRO A 138 -17.17 1.24 -22.12
N TRP A 139 -17.21 -0.08 -22.26
CA TRP A 139 -17.03 -1.04 -21.17
C TRP A 139 -15.68 -0.93 -20.47
N PHE A 140 -14.61 -0.69 -21.23
CA PHE A 140 -13.27 -0.47 -20.69
C PHE A 140 -13.25 0.67 -19.66
N TRP A 141 -13.85 1.81 -20.02
CA TRP A 141 -13.95 2.99 -19.17
C TRP A 141 -14.96 2.83 -18.03
N LEU A 142 -16.05 2.10 -18.26
CA LEU A 142 -17.01 1.74 -17.22
C LEU A 142 -16.36 0.88 -16.12
N TYR A 143 -15.42 -0.01 -16.44
CA TYR A 143 -14.68 -0.75 -15.41
C TYR A 143 -13.85 0.17 -14.51
N TYR A 144 -13.23 1.21 -15.06
CA TYR A 144 -12.52 2.22 -14.26
C TYR A 144 -13.45 3.03 -13.37
N LEU A 145 -14.64 3.40 -13.86
CA LEU A 145 -15.65 4.10 -13.05
C LEU A 145 -16.18 3.22 -11.92
N LEU A 146 -16.65 2.02 -12.25
CA LEU A 146 -17.18 1.07 -11.27
C LEU A 146 -16.11 0.68 -10.25
N GLY A 147 -14.91 0.31 -10.70
CA GLY A 147 -13.79 -0.01 -9.84
C GLY A 147 -13.36 1.17 -8.97
N GLY A 148 -13.34 2.39 -9.52
CA GLY A 148 -13.04 3.62 -8.79
C GLY A 148 -14.04 3.93 -7.69
N THR A 149 -15.34 3.75 -7.94
CA THR A 149 -16.37 3.90 -6.90
C THR A 149 -16.20 2.89 -5.77
N VAL A 150 -15.82 1.64 -6.09
CA VAL A 150 -15.56 0.60 -5.10
C VAL A 150 -14.33 0.97 -4.25
N ILE A 151 -13.23 1.40 -4.85
CA ILE A 151 -12.02 1.84 -4.13
C ILE A 151 -12.34 3.03 -3.21
N MET A 152 -13.06 4.03 -3.72
CA MET A 152 -13.49 5.19 -2.92
C MET A 152 -14.41 4.80 -1.76
N SER A 153 -15.31 3.83 -1.98
CA SER A 153 -16.13 3.27 -0.90
C SER A 153 -15.28 2.58 0.17
N GLY A 154 -14.19 1.92 -0.22
CA GLY A 154 -13.22 1.29 0.69
C GLY A 154 -12.54 2.32 1.59
N PHE A 155 -12.05 3.42 1.03
CA PHE A 155 -11.48 4.52 1.81
C PHE A 155 -12.48 5.14 2.79
N ARG A 156 -13.75 5.32 2.38
CA ARG A 156 -14.82 5.85 3.25
C ARG A 156 -15.09 4.92 4.42
N LEU A 157 -15.16 3.61 4.18
CA LEU A 157 -15.42 2.60 5.20
C LEU A 157 -14.27 2.53 6.23
N ALA A 158 -13.03 2.49 5.75
CA ALA A 158 -11.85 2.50 6.61
C ALA A 158 -11.75 3.78 7.44
N ASN A 159 -12.05 4.94 6.85
CA ASN A 159 -12.05 6.22 7.58
C ASN A 159 -13.17 6.28 8.64
N LYS A 160 -14.36 5.75 8.33
CA LYS A 160 -15.44 5.63 9.31
C LYS A 160 -15.02 4.77 10.51
N ARG A 161 -14.40 3.61 10.26
CA ARG A 161 -13.87 2.73 11.32
C ARG A 161 -12.82 3.44 12.17
N ARG A 162 -11.88 4.13 11.54
CA ARG A 162 -10.85 4.91 12.24
C ARG A 162 -11.47 5.99 13.13
N LYS A 163 -12.44 6.75 12.60
CA LYS A 163 -13.12 7.81 13.36
C LYS A 163 -13.89 7.26 14.55
N GLN A 164 -14.58 6.13 14.37
CA GLN A 164 -15.29 5.45 15.46
C GLN A 164 -14.31 4.96 16.55
N HIS A 165 -13.18 4.36 16.18
CA HIS A 165 -12.17 3.92 17.13
C HIS A 165 -11.55 5.09 17.91
N LEU A 166 -11.25 6.19 17.21
CA LEU A 166 -10.69 7.39 17.83
C LEU A 166 -11.70 8.07 18.78
N GLN A 167 -13.00 8.06 18.42
CA GLN A 167 -14.07 8.52 19.30
C GLN A 167 -14.21 7.65 20.55
N SER A 168 -14.08 6.33 20.45
CA SER A 168 -14.09 5.46 21.64
C SER A 168 -12.88 5.69 22.54
N LEU A 169 -11.70 5.95 21.97
CA LEU A 169 -10.50 6.28 22.75
C LEU A 169 -10.67 7.60 23.50
N HIS A 170 -11.11 8.67 22.83
CA HIS A 170 -11.36 9.94 23.50
C HIS A 170 -12.45 9.86 24.58
N ALA A 171 -13.51 9.09 24.35
CA ALA A 171 -14.56 8.89 25.35
C ALA A 171 -14.04 8.17 26.61
N VAL A 172 -13.06 7.28 26.48
CA VAL A 172 -12.40 6.63 27.62
C VAL A 172 -11.40 7.58 28.30
N GLU A 173 -10.63 8.34 27.51
CA GLU A 173 -9.71 9.38 28.01
C GLU A 173 -10.44 10.45 28.85
N GLU A 174 -11.60 10.92 28.40
CA GLU A 174 -12.44 11.87 29.13
C GLU A 174 -12.91 11.31 30.48
N LYS A 175 -13.27 10.02 30.52
CA LYS A 175 -13.67 9.33 31.76
C LYS A 175 -12.50 9.09 32.71
N LEU A 176 -11.29 8.87 32.17
CA LEU A 176 -10.07 8.66 32.96
C LEU A 176 -9.59 9.93 33.65
N ARG A 177 -9.74 11.11 33.02
CA ARG A 177 -9.24 12.39 33.53
C ARG A 177 -9.63 12.71 35.00
N PRO A 178 -10.89 12.56 35.46
CA PRO A 178 -11.24 12.74 36.87
C PRO A 178 -10.73 11.61 37.77
N ILE A 179 -10.69 10.37 37.27
CA ILE A 179 -10.24 9.19 38.00
C ILE A 179 -8.73 9.28 38.32
N ILE A 180 -7.92 9.83 37.42
CA ILE A 180 -6.48 10.03 37.65
C ILE A 180 -6.22 10.90 38.89
N ARG A 181 -7.03 11.94 39.11
CA ARG A 181 -6.92 12.78 40.31
C ARG A 181 -7.30 12.03 41.59
N GLN A 182 -8.28 11.13 41.49
CA GLN A 182 -8.67 10.27 42.61
C GLN A 182 -7.58 9.22 42.91
N LEU A 183 -6.97 8.62 41.88
CA LEU A 183 -5.84 7.70 42.02
C LEU A 183 -4.61 8.37 42.65
N ALA A 184 -4.33 9.61 42.29
CA ALA A 184 -3.21 10.36 42.86
C ALA A 184 -3.37 10.58 44.37
N ASN A 185 -4.62 10.67 44.85
CA ASN A 185 -4.94 10.87 46.26
C ASN A 185 -5.12 9.55 47.04
N ASP A 186 -5.62 8.48 46.39
CA ASP A 186 -5.75 7.14 46.97
C ASP A 186 -5.40 6.05 45.94
N PRO A 187 -4.12 5.64 45.86
CA PRO A 187 -3.69 4.63 44.88
C PRO A 187 -4.16 3.22 45.23
N ARG A 188 -4.54 2.95 46.50
CA ARG A 188 -5.05 1.62 46.92
C ARG A 188 -6.54 1.46 46.64
N GLY A 189 -7.26 2.55 46.42
CA GLY A 189 -8.69 2.56 46.11
C GLY A 189 -9.10 1.74 44.88
N VAL A 190 -8.20 1.49 43.93
CA VAL A 190 -8.45 0.61 42.76
C VAL A 190 -8.44 -0.87 43.16
N ILE A 191 -7.51 -1.27 44.04
CA ILE A 191 -7.35 -2.67 44.49
C ILE A 191 -8.50 -3.05 45.43
N GLU A 192 -8.95 -2.10 46.24
CA GLU A 192 -10.05 -2.27 47.19
C GLU A 192 -11.45 -2.10 46.55
N GLY A 193 -11.51 -1.75 45.25
CA GLY A 193 -12.76 -1.60 44.50
C GLY A 193 -13.54 -0.31 44.76
N ARG A 194 -12.95 0.66 45.47
CA ARG A 194 -13.55 1.99 45.74
C ARG A 194 -13.51 2.90 44.51
N ILE A 195 -12.56 2.68 43.60
CA ILE A 195 -12.43 3.38 42.32
C ILE A 195 -12.61 2.38 41.18
N THR A 196 -13.62 2.58 40.33
CA THR A 196 -13.88 1.74 39.16
C THR A 196 -13.22 2.32 37.91
N MET A 197 -12.32 1.56 37.29
CA MET A 197 -11.71 1.94 36.01
C MET A 197 -12.70 1.73 34.86
N PRO A 198 -12.72 2.62 33.86
CA PRO A 198 -13.51 2.39 32.65
C PRO A 198 -12.97 1.18 31.88
N ASN A 199 -13.86 0.47 31.20
CA ASN A 199 -13.46 -0.70 30.41
C ASN A 199 -12.48 -0.31 29.30
N PRO A 200 -11.42 -1.09 29.07
CA PRO A 200 -10.43 -0.82 28.04
C PRO A 200 -11.07 -0.86 26.64
N VAL A 201 -10.59 0.00 25.74
CA VAL A 201 -11.03 -0.01 24.34
C VAL A 201 -10.39 -1.19 23.59
N PRO A 202 -11.16 -2.16 23.07
CA PRO A 202 -10.59 -3.28 22.35
C PRO A 202 -9.96 -2.85 21.03
N ALA A 203 -8.96 -3.60 20.55
CA ALA A 203 -8.35 -3.33 19.24
C ALA A 203 -9.37 -3.47 18.10
N SER A 204 -9.42 -2.47 17.22
CA SER A 204 -10.34 -2.47 16.07
C SER A 204 -9.76 -3.34 14.95
N LYS A 205 -10.37 -4.50 14.74
CA LYS A 205 -10.03 -5.47 13.69
C LYS A 205 -10.93 -5.31 12.46
N PRO A 206 -10.47 -5.68 11.25
CA PRO A 206 -11.30 -5.62 10.05
C PRO A 206 -12.54 -6.52 10.18
N SER A 207 -13.69 -5.99 9.80
CA SER A 207 -14.97 -6.70 9.80
C SER A 207 -15.08 -7.62 8.58
N GLY A 208 -15.96 -8.63 8.62
CA GLY A 208 -16.28 -9.45 7.45
C GLY A 208 -16.80 -8.64 6.25
N LYS A 209 -17.41 -7.47 6.50
CA LYS A 209 -17.78 -6.51 5.44
C LYS A 209 -16.55 -5.89 4.77
N ASP A 210 -15.49 -5.62 5.54
CA ASP A 210 -14.23 -5.07 5.03
C ASP A 210 -13.52 -6.11 4.16
N SER A 211 -13.49 -7.37 4.60
CA SER A 211 -12.92 -8.48 3.82
C SER A 211 -13.61 -8.69 2.47
N ARG A 212 -14.96 -8.58 2.42
CA ARG A 212 -15.70 -8.63 1.15
C ARG A 212 -15.33 -7.48 0.23
N ARG A 213 -15.16 -6.26 0.75
CA ARG A 213 -14.75 -5.10 -0.05
C ARG A 213 -13.33 -5.24 -0.57
N ILE A 214 -12.40 -5.74 0.25
CA ILE A 214 -11.03 -6.05 -0.18
C ILE A 214 -11.04 -7.00 -1.38
N PHE A 215 -11.86 -8.06 -1.33
CA PHE A 215 -11.99 -8.99 -2.46
C PHE A 215 -12.48 -8.31 -3.74
N VAL A 216 -13.53 -7.48 -3.65
CA VAL A 216 -14.05 -6.76 -4.81
C VAL A 216 -13.03 -5.77 -5.38
N ILE A 217 -12.24 -5.10 -4.53
CA ILE A 217 -11.17 -4.20 -4.99
C ILE A 217 -10.11 -4.97 -5.80
N TYR A 218 -9.64 -6.12 -5.29
CA TYR A 218 -8.69 -6.94 -6.02
C TYR A 218 -9.27 -7.50 -7.33
N PHE A 219 -10.55 -7.83 -7.36
CA PHE A 219 -11.23 -8.27 -8.57
C PHE A 219 -11.15 -7.22 -9.68
N PHE A 220 -11.54 -5.96 -9.40
CA PHE A 220 -11.46 -4.89 -10.40
C PHE A 220 -10.02 -4.53 -10.78
N SER A 221 -9.10 -4.52 -9.81
CA SER A 221 -7.67 -4.27 -10.06
C SER A 221 -7.06 -5.34 -10.99
N ALA A 222 -7.36 -6.62 -10.76
CA ALA A 222 -6.91 -7.70 -11.63
C ALA A 222 -7.56 -7.64 -13.01
N LEU A 223 -8.88 -7.42 -13.08
CA LEU A 223 -9.63 -7.33 -14.33
C LEU A 223 -9.08 -6.21 -15.23
N ILE A 224 -8.91 -5.00 -14.69
CA ILE A 224 -8.34 -3.88 -15.44
C ILE A 224 -6.93 -4.20 -15.91
N SER A 225 -6.09 -4.77 -15.04
CA SER A 225 -4.71 -5.14 -15.40
C SER A 225 -4.66 -6.15 -16.55
N ILE A 226 -5.53 -7.17 -16.54
CA ILE A 226 -5.61 -8.17 -17.60
C ILE A 226 -6.04 -7.52 -18.92
N ILE A 227 -7.09 -6.69 -18.90
CA ILE A 227 -7.60 -6.04 -20.12
C ILE A 227 -6.56 -5.08 -20.70
N THR A 228 -5.88 -4.30 -19.86
CA THR A 228 -4.80 -3.41 -20.30
C THR A 228 -3.63 -4.20 -20.87
N MET A 229 -3.29 -5.34 -20.26
CA MET A 229 -2.21 -6.20 -20.76
C MET A 229 -2.55 -6.80 -22.12
N MET A 230 -3.80 -7.24 -22.33
CA MET A 230 -4.25 -7.71 -23.65
C MET A 230 -4.17 -6.61 -24.71
N SER A 231 -4.50 -5.37 -24.33
CA SER A 231 -4.37 -4.21 -25.23
C SER A 231 -2.91 -3.94 -25.61
N PHE A 232 -1.97 -4.10 -24.67
CA PHE A 232 -0.54 -4.01 -24.96
C PHE A 232 -0.03 -5.17 -25.82
N PHE A 233 -0.50 -6.40 -25.60
CA PHE A 233 -0.09 -7.52 -26.44
C PHE A 233 -0.50 -7.32 -27.89
N ASP A 234 -1.73 -6.88 -28.15
CA ASP A 234 -2.19 -6.53 -29.50
C ASP A 234 -1.28 -5.44 -30.12
N PHE A 235 -0.97 -4.40 -29.36
CA PHE A 235 -0.04 -3.36 -29.80
C PHE A 235 1.35 -3.89 -30.14
N PHE A 236 1.94 -4.77 -29.33
CA PHE A 236 3.24 -5.39 -29.62
C PHE A 236 3.20 -6.28 -30.86
N TYR A 237 2.13 -7.05 -31.06
CA TYR A 237 1.95 -7.81 -32.30
C TYR A 237 1.89 -6.92 -33.54
N GLN A 238 1.30 -5.73 -33.44
CA GLN A 238 1.24 -4.77 -34.54
C GLN A 238 2.62 -4.17 -34.85
N ILE A 239 3.44 -3.90 -33.84
CA ILE A 239 4.82 -3.43 -34.02
C ILE A 239 5.64 -4.45 -34.82
N ASP A 240 5.53 -5.74 -34.46
CA ASP A 240 6.23 -6.82 -35.15
C ASP A 240 5.77 -7.00 -36.62
N SER A 241 4.58 -6.49 -36.97
CA SER A 241 4.01 -6.58 -38.32
C SER A 241 4.51 -5.50 -39.31
N ASN A 242 5.59 -4.77 -38.97
CA ASN A 242 6.15 -3.62 -39.71
C ASN A 242 5.25 -2.38 -39.77
N PHE A 243 4.38 -2.19 -38.78
CA PHE A 243 3.58 -0.97 -38.68
C PHE A 243 4.46 0.21 -38.23
N SER A 244 4.37 1.36 -38.92
CA SER A 244 5.12 2.55 -38.54
C SER A 244 4.52 3.19 -37.29
N MET A 245 5.26 3.18 -36.18
CA MET A 245 4.85 3.87 -34.96
C MET A 245 4.68 5.37 -35.21
N SER A 246 3.49 5.90 -34.96
CA SER A 246 3.28 7.34 -34.83
C SER A 246 3.48 7.77 -33.37
N VAL A 247 3.86 9.03 -33.14
CA VAL A 247 4.05 9.60 -31.79
C VAL A 247 2.79 9.42 -30.92
N ARG A 248 1.61 9.51 -31.54
CA ARG A 248 0.31 9.31 -30.90
C ARG A 248 0.16 7.94 -30.22
N HIS A 249 0.69 6.87 -30.82
CA HIS A 249 0.64 5.54 -30.23
C HIS A 249 1.40 5.47 -28.90
N ASN A 250 2.53 6.17 -28.80
CA ASN A 250 3.32 6.19 -27.57
C ASN A 250 2.61 6.95 -26.46
N ASP A 251 1.94 8.05 -26.79
CA ASP A 251 1.17 8.85 -25.83
C ASP A 251 -0.05 8.08 -25.30
N GLU A 252 -0.77 7.37 -26.19
CA GLU A 252 -1.88 6.50 -25.82
C GLU A 252 -1.43 5.34 -24.92
N ALA A 253 -0.29 4.71 -25.26
CA ALA A 253 0.30 3.60 -24.50
C ALA A 253 0.72 4.07 -23.10
N LEU A 254 1.38 5.23 -23.02
CA LEU A 254 1.80 5.85 -21.77
C LEU A 254 0.58 6.15 -20.89
N LEU A 255 -0.47 6.76 -21.46
CA LEU A 255 -1.70 7.09 -20.73
C LEU A 255 -2.33 5.84 -20.13
N LEU A 256 -2.53 4.78 -20.93
CA LEU A 256 -3.12 3.51 -20.49
C LEU A 256 -2.26 2.84 -19.39
N ALA A 257 -0.94 2.84 -19.55
CA ALA A 257 -0.02 2.28 -18.55
C ALA A 257 -0.07 3.04 -17.23
N VAL A 258 -0.02 4.38 -17.27
CA VAL A 258 -0.05 5.24 -16.08
C VAL A 258 -1.39 5.10 -15.35
N MET A 259 -2.51 5.04 -16.08
CA MET A 259 -3.83 4.82 -15.47
C MET A 259 -3.94 3.45 -14.82
N ALA A 260 -3.52 2.38 -15.50
CA ALA A 260 -3.55 1.03 -14.96
C ALA A 260 -2.69 0.91 -13.69
N LEU A 261 -1.48 1.47 -13.72
CA LEU A 261 -0.57 1.49 -12.58
C LEU A 261 -1.14 2.34 -11.43
N GLY A 262 -1.63 3.55 -11.72
CA GLY A 262 -2.24 4.43 -10.73
C GLY A 262 -3.46 3.81 -10.05
N PHE A 263 -4.28 3.09 -10.82
CA PHE A 263 -5.44 2.35 -10.31
C PHE A 263 -5.00 1.23 -9.36
N ASN A 264 -4.01 0.43 -9.75
CA ASN A 264 -3.47 -0.65 -8.92
C ASN A 264 -2.82 -0.14 -7.62
N ILE A 265 -2.04 0.95 -7.70
CA ILE A 265 -1.46 1.60 -6.51
C ILE A 265 -2.57 2.06 -5.58
N SER A 266 -3.57 2.77 -6.09
CA SER A 266 -4.70 3.26 -5.27
C SER A 266 -5.49 2.11 -4.65
N GLY A 267 -5.72 1.04 -5.41
CA GLY A 267 -6.34 -0.20 -4.91
C GLY A 267 -5.55 -0.83 -3.77
N HIS A 268 -4.22 -0.95 -3.92
CA HIS A 268 -3.35 -1.49 -2.88
C HIS A 268 -3.38 -0.63 -1.60
N TYR A 269 -3.28 0.70 -1.73
CA TYR A 269 -3.40 1.60 -0.58
C TYR A 269 -4.76 1.49 0.13
N SER A 270 -5.85 1.36 -0.63
CA SER A 270 -7.19 1.14 -0.07
C SER A 270 -7.27 -0.18 0.70
N VAL A 271 -6.72 -1.26 0.16
CA VAL A 271 -6.69 -2.57 0.85
C VAL A 271 -5.81 -2.51 2.09
N SER A 272 -4.62 -1.92 2.04
CA SER A 272 -3.77 -1.72 3.22
C SER A 272 -4.50 -0.91 4.28
N TYR A 273 -5.27 0.11 3.89
CA TYR A 273 -6.05 0.92 4.81
C TYR A 273 -7.25 0.17 5.42
N LEU A 274 -7.95 -0.67 4.64
CA LEU A 274 -9.04 -1.52 5.11
C LEU A 274 -8.58 -2.66 6.01
N SER A 275 -7.41 -3.24 5.73
CA SER A 275 -6.81 -4.33 6.51
C SER A 275 -6.02 -3.87 7.72
N ALA A 276 -5.84 -2.55 7.90
CA ALA A 276 -5.14 -1.99 9.06
C ALA A 276 -5.88 -2.29 10.37
N THR A 277 -5.13 -2.74 11.36
CA THR A 277 -5.64 -2.96 12.72
C THR A 277 -5.26 -1.75 13.56
N TYR A 278 -6.24 -1.12 14.19
CA TYR A 278 -5.96 -0.02 15.09
C TYR A 278 -5.72 -0.58 16.49
N PRO A 279 -4.55 -0.33 17.09
CA PRO A 279 -4.28 -0.81 18.45
C PRO A 279 -5.32 -0.19 19.39
N GLY A 280 -5.89 -1.04 20.23
CA GLY A 280 -6.66 -0.63 21.40
C GLY A 280 -5.78 -0.75 22.63
N GLU A 281 -6.35 -0.41 23.77
CA GLU A 281 -5.74 -0.68 25.07
C GLU A 281 -5.96 -2.17 25.38
N THR A 282 -5.24 -3.07 24.70
CA THR A 282 -5.40 -4.49 24.98
C THR A 282 -4.82 -4.83 26.34
N GLU A 283 -5.71 -5.25 27.25
CA GLU A 283 -5.66 -6.40 28.19
C GLU A 283 -4.29 -7.07 28.45
N HIS A 284 -3.22 -6.32 28.69
CA HIS A 284 -1.99 -6.87 29.27
C HIS A 284 -2.09 -7.07 30.80
N ILE A 285 -3.28 -6.93 31.37
CA ILE A 285 -3.60 -7.32 32.75
C ILE A 285 -4.90 -8.12 32.76
N ALA A 286 -5.04 -9.11 31.88
CA ALA A 286 -5.80 -10.28 32.27
C ALA A 286 -4.92 -11.06 33.26
N ILE A 287 -5.03 -10.72 34.55
CA ILE A 287 -4.74 -11.69 35.61
C ILE A 287 -5.46 -12.97 35.17
N PRO A 288 -4.80 -14.14 35.12
CA PRO A 288 -5.44 -15.37 34.67
C PRO A 288 -6.69 -15.58 35.53
N GLN A 289 -7.85 -15.33 34.94
CA GLN A 289 -9.11 -15.76 35.52
C GLN A 289 -9.00 -17.28 35.55
N THR A 290 -8.78 -17.79 36.77
CA THR A 290 -9.12 -19.13 37.25
C THR A 290 -9.66 -20.01 36.15
N MET A 291 -8.80 -20.93 35.69
CA MET A 291 -9.13 -22.02 34.78
C MET A 291 -10.46 -22.64 35.20
N THR A 292 -11.51 -22.30 34.45
CA THR A 292 -12.72 -23.12 34.43
C THR A 292 -12.35 -24.38 33.69
N SER A 293 -12.43 -25.49 34.41
CA SER A 293 -12.38 -26.89 34.01
C SER A 293 -12.34 -27.13 32.49
N GLN A 294 -11.18 -27.49 31.97
CA GLN A 294 -11.10 -28.23 30.71
C GLN A 294 -10.89 -29.72 31.02
N GLU A 295 -11.89 -30.48 30.59
CA GLU A 295 -11.88 -31.92 30.40
C GLU A 295 -10.54 -32.38 29.80
N VAL A 296 -9.82 -33.20 30.57
CA VAL A 296 -8.76 -34.05 30.03
C VAL A 296 -9.35 -35.45 29.87
N SER A 297 -9.62 -35.80 28.62
CA SER A 297 -9.85 -37.17 28.19
C SER A 297 -8.53 -37.95 28.21
N THR A 298 -8.36 -38.89 29.14
CA THR A 298 -7.62 -40.17 28.99
C THR A 298 -7.80 -41.06 30.25
N PRO A 299 -7.51 -42.37 30.19
CA PRO A 299 -8.46 -43.43 30.49
C PRO A 299 -8.68 -43.70 31.98
N ARG A 300 -9.91 -44.16 32.24
CA ARG A 300 -10.39 -44.92 33.40
C ARG A 300 -9.27 -45.65 34.15
N ASN A 301 -9.00 -45.22 35.38
CA ASN A 301 -8.54 -46.11 36.44
C ASN A 301 -9.27 -45.73 37.73
N ASP A 302 -10.15 -46.62 38.15
CA ASP A 302 -10.74 -46.63 39.48
C ASP A 302 -9.63 -46.66 40.54
N SER A 303 -9.60 -45.69 41.43
CA SER A 303 -9.24 -45.96 42.83
C SER A 303 -9.79 -44.86 43.74
N ASN A 304 -10.94 -45.16 44.33
CA ASN A 304 -11.57 -44.42 45.41
C ASN A 304 -10.72 -44.58 46.70
N LYS A 305 -9.58 -43.89 46.80
CA LYS A 305 -8.81 -43.75 48.05
C LYS A 305 -8.69 -42.28 48.43
N PRO A 306 -8.90 -41.90 49.69
CA PRO A 306 -8.71 -40.53 50.13
C PRO A 306 -7.25 -40.13 49.95
N THR A 307 -7.03 -39.02 49.25
CA THR A 307 -5.70 -38.44 49.02
C THR A 307 -5.04 -38.16 50.37
N SER A 308 -3.85 -38.75 50.59
CA SER A 308 -3.12 -38.59 51.85
C SER A 308 -2.46 -37.22 51.90
N ALA A 309 -2.37 -36.60 53.08
CA ALA A 309 -1.70 -35.31 53.28
C ALA A 309 -0.23 -35.32 52.78
N ARG A 310 0.41 -36.50 52.73
CA ARG A 310 1.74 -36.67 52.15
C ARG A 310 1.79 -36.52 50.62
N ASP A 311 0.72 -36.90 49.91
CA ASP A 311 0.63 -36.74 48.46
C ASP A 311 0.39 -35.27 48.10
N VAL A 312 -0.42 -34.56 48.90
CA VAL A 312 -0.62 -33.10 48.77
C VAL A 312 0.68 -32.33 49.02
N LEU A 313 1.44 -32.69 50.06
CA LEU A 313 2.73 -32.05 50.35
C LEU A 313 3.79 -32.33 49.27
N LYS A 314 3.75 -33.51 48.65
CA LYS A 314 4.64 -33.85 47.54
C LYS A 314 4.31 -33.05 46.29
N GLU A 315 3.03 -32.83 46.00
CA GLU A 315 2.60 -32.04 44.86
C GLU A 315 2.88 -30.54 45.07
N LEU A 316 2.65 -30.03 46.29
CA LEU A 316 3.03 -28.66 46.68
C LEU A 316 4.55 -28.44 46.55
N ALA A 317 5.36 -29.43 46.96
CA ALA A 317 6.82 -29.35 46.82
C ALA A 317 7.26 -29.37 45.35
N ASN A 318 6.55 -30.09 44.48
CA ASN A 318 6.80 -30.09 43.04
C ASN A 318 6.41 -28.75 42.40
N GLU A 319 5.26 -28.20 42.79
CA GLU A 319 4.79 -26.89 42.33
C GLU A 319 5.75 -25.78 42.75
N MET A 320 6.21 -25.76 44.01
CA MET A 320 7.23 -24.81 44.49
C MET A 320 8.55 -24.90 43.72
N ARG A 321 8.98 -26.11 43.33
CA ARG A 321 10.18 -26.28 42.51
C ARG A 321 9.96 -25.77 41.09
N ALA A 322 8.79 -26.03 40.50
CA ALA A 322 8.44 -25.51 39.19
C ALA A 322 8.41 -23.98 39.17
N THR A 323 7.76 -23.34 40.15
CA THR A 323 7.74 -21.88 40.27
C THR A 323 9.12 -21.29 40.50
N ARG A 324 10.01 -21.98 41.24
CA ARG A 324 11.39 -21.52 41.44
C ARG A 324 12.20 -21.56 40.14
N ILE A 325 12.04 -22.60 39.33
CA ILE A 325 12.70 -22.70 38.02
C ILE A 325 12.19 -21.62 37.07
N GLU A 326 10.87 -21.38 37.05
CA GLU A 326 10.26 -20.32 36.24
C GLU A 326 10.75 -18.93 36.67
N SER A 327 10.85 -18.68 37.98
CA SER A 327 11.38 -17.41 38.49
C SER A 327 12.85 -17.18 38.11
N GLU A 328 13.69 -18.22 38.11
CA GLU A 328 15.09 -18.09 37.67
C GLU A 328 15.18 -17.89 36.15
N MET A 329 14.34 -18.58 35.37
CA MET A 329 14.25 -18.35 33.92
C MET A 329 13.85 -16.91 33.60
N LEU A 330 12.86 -16.36 34.31
CA LEU A 330 12.44 -14.97 34.15
C LEU A 330 13.55 -13.98 34.53
N ARG A 331 14.38 -14.27 35.54
CA ARG A 331 15.55 -13.45 35.89
C ARG A 331 16.60 -13.44 34.78
N VAL A 332 16.85 -14.59 34.15
CA VAL A 332 17.79 -14.69 33.02
C VAL A 332 17.27 -13.87 31.82
N GLN A 333 15.99 -14.00 31.47
CA GLN A 333 15.39 -13.22 30.38
C GLN A 333 15.42 -11.70 30.67
N LEU A 334 15.23 -11.29 31.93
CA LEU A 334 15.32 -9.90 32.32
C LEU A 334 16.74 -9.34 32.18
N ASN A 335 17.76 -10.14 32.49
CA ASN A 335 19.15 -9.73 32.27
C ASN A 335 19.50 -9.63 30.78
N GLU A 336 19.08 -10.58 29.94
CA GLU A 336 19.29 -10.51 28.48
C GLU A 336 18.61 -9.29 27.85
N THR A 337 17.39 -8.95 28.30
CA THR A 337 16.69 -7.77 27.81
C THR A 337 17.36 -6.48 28.26
N ARG A 338 17.88 -6.43 29.49
CA ARG A 338 18.67 -5.29 29.98
C ARG A 338 19.94 -5.08 29.17
N GLU A 339 20.64 -6.15 28.82
CA GLU A 339 21.83 -6.07 27.95
C GLU A 339 21.48 -5.56 26.55
N LYS A 340 20.38 -6.03 25.96
CA LYS A 340 19.89 -5.53 24.67
C LYS A 340 19.53 -4.04 24.71
N VAL A 341 18.91 -3.58 25.80
CA VAL A 341 18.60 -2.15 26.00
C VAL A 341 19.89 -1.34 26.11
N SER A 342 20.87 -1.80 26.89
CA SER A 342 22.17 -1.13 27.01
C SER A 342 22.89 -1.02 25.66
N ASN A 343 22.86 -2.07 24.83
CA ASN A 343 23.45 -2.03 23.50
C ASN A 343 22.75 -1.02 22.58
N LEU A 344 21.42 -0.93 22.65
CA LEU A 344 20.65 0.06 21.90
C LEU A 344 20.92 1.49 22.38
N GLU A 345 21.14 1.71 23.68
CA GLU A 345 21.55 3.00 24.23
C GLU A 345 22.92 3.44 23.68
N ILE A 346 23.90 2.54 23.63
CA ILE A 346 25.23 2.81 23.05
C ILE A 346 25.10 3.13 21.54
N GLU A 347 24.27 2.39 20.80
CA GLU A 347 24.07 2.66 19.37
C GLU A 347 23.36 4.01 19.14
N LEU A 348 22.42 4.37 19.99
CA LEU A 348 21.73 5.66 19.96
C LEU A 348 22.72 6.80 20.24
N GLU A 349 23.60 6.66 21.23
CA GLU A 349 24.66 7.63 21.52
C GLU A 349 25.62 7.79 20.33
N LYS A 350 26.06 6.69 19.71
CA LYS A 350 26.89 6.73 18.49
C LYS A 350 26.18 7.45 17.34
N LYS A 351 24.88 7.20 17.14
CA LYS A 351 24.07 7.86 16.10
C LYS A 351 23.82 9.33 16.39
N ALA A 352 23.69 9.72 17.66
CA ALA A 352 23.59 11.11 18.07
C ALA A 352 24.88 11.88 17.76
N LEU A 353 26.05 11.29 18.07
CA LEU A 353 27.35 11.85 17.69
C LEU A 353 27.49 11.97 16.16
N GLU A 354 27.07 10.96 15.39
CA GLU A 354 27.08 11.05 13.92
C GLU A 354 26.20 12.22 13.43
N LEU A 355 25.02 12.44 14.01
CA LEU A 355 24.15 13.56 13.64
C LEU A 355 24.78 14.92 13.97
N GLU A 356 25.42 15.05 15.13
CA GLU A 356 26.13 16.27 15.51
C GLU A 356 27.27 16.58 14.53
N THR A 357 28.02 15.56 14.08
CA THR A 357 29.07 15.76 13.06
C THR A 357 28.51 16.19 11.71
N ILE A 358 27.35 15.66 11.30
CA ILE A 358 26.68 16.07 10.06
C ILE A 358 26.17 17.51 10.17
N GLN A 359 25.64 17.89 11.33
CA GLN A 359 25.17 19.25 11.57
C GLN A 359 26.33 20.25 11.55
N ALA A 360 27.46 19.93 12.20
CA ALA A 360 28.67 20.75 12.12
C ALA A 360 29.15 20.93 10.67
N LEU A 361 29.21 19.85 9.90
CA LEU A 361 29.56 19.88 8.48
C LEU A 361 28.59 20.74 7.66
N SER A 362 27.28 20.66 7.93
CA SER A 362 26.30 21.48 7.22
C SER A 362 26.49 22.98 7.47
N VAL A 363 26.83 23.37 8.71
CA VAL A 363 27.08 24.77 9.08
C VAL A 363 28.36 25.28 8.41
N ASP A 364 29.41 24.45 8.36
CA ASP A 364 30.65 24.79 7.67
C ASP A 364 30.44 24.88 6.16
N MET A 365 29.69 23.96 5.55
CA MET A 365 29.35 24.02 4.13
C MET A 365 28.51 25.24 3.79
N GLU A 366 27.55 25.61 4.65
CA GLU A 366 26.77 26.84 4.50
C GLU A 366 27.65 28.10 4.61
N ARG A 367 28.66 28.10 5.49
CA ARG A 367 29.66 29.17 5.57
C ARG A 367 30.47 29.28 4.28
N ILE A 368 30.92 28.16 3.71
CA ILE A 368 31.66 28.11 2.44
C ILE A 368 30.79 28.67 1.30
N VAL A 369 29.52 28.27 1.22
CA VAL A 369 28.58 28.78 0.22
C VAL A 369 28.40 30.30 0.38
N LYS A 370 28.18 30.80 1.59
CA LYS A 370 28.04 32.25 1.85
C LYS A 370 29.32 33.05 1.54
N GLN A 371 30.51 32.48 1.78
CA GLN A 371 31.79 33.08 1.40
C GLN A 371 32.02 33.06 -0.13
N SER A 372 31.48 32.06 -0.84
CA SER A 372 31.51 32.02 -2.30
C SER A 372 30.51 32.97 -2.98
N GLU A 373 29.47 33.41 -2.26
CA GLU A 373 28.46 34.35 -2.77
C GLU A 373 28.86 35.84 -2.60
N THR A 374 29.94 36.15 -1.88
CA THR A 374 30.45 37.53 -1.78
C THR A 374 31.09 37.99 -3.10
N PRO A 375 30.57 39.06 -3.74
CA PRO A 375 31.01 39.48 -5.07
C PRO A 375 32.28 40.32 -4.94
N GLY A 376 33.46 39.71 -5.16
CA GLY A 376 34.70 40.47 -5.17
C GLY A 376 35.99 39.69 -5.35
N GLU A 377 36.05 38.42 -4.96
CA GLU A 377 37.19 37.57 -5.23
C GLU A 377 36.80 36.46 -6.19
N LYS A 378 37.58 36.36 -7.28
CA LYS A 378 37.45 35.40 -8.39
C LYS A 378 36.66 34.15 -8.01
N ASN A 379 35.49 34.00 -8.62
CA ASN A 379 34.83 32.71 -8.77
C ASN A 379 35.86 31.74 -9.36
N LEU A 380 36.52 30.96 -8.50
CA LEU A 380 37.29 29.79 -8.88
C LEU A 380 36.27 28.80 -9.42
N SER A 381 35.96 28.98 -10.69
CA SER A 381 35.36 27.96 -11.52
C SER A 381 36.19 26.70 -11.28
N LEU A 382 35.55 25.60 -10.89
CA LEU A 382 36.14 24.28 -10.74
C LEU A 382 36.92 23.82 -11.99
N MET A 383 36.77 24.53 -13.12
CA MET A 383 37.58 24.39 -14.33
C MET A 383 39.04 24.86 -14.16
N ASP A 384 39.31 25.85 -13.30
CA ASP A 384 40.62 26.51 -13.17
C ASP A 384 41.56 25.77 -12.21
N SER A 385 41.01 24.99 -11.25
CA SER A 385 41.81 24.07 -10.40
C SER A 385 42.26 22.81 -11.13
N VAL A 386 41.66 22.47 -12.27
CA VAL A 386 42.07 21.31 -13.09
C VAL A 386 43.18 21.69 -14.07
N LEU A 387 43.28 22.97 -14.47
CA LEU A 387 44.24 23.39 -15.49
C LEU A 387 45.70 23.50 -14.99
N VAL A 388 45.92 23.49 -13.67
CA VAL A 388 47.28 23.60 -13.09
C VAL A 388 47.85 22.24 -12.66
N GLY A 389 47.00 21.21 -12.50
CA GLY A 389 47.44 19.86 -12.10
C GLY A 389 47.84 18.93 -13.26
N ASP A 390 47.39 19.23 -14.48
CA ASP A 390 47.44 18.29 -15.61
C ASP A 390 48.73 18.35 -16.44
N ALA A 391 49.70 19.19 -16.05
CA ALA A 391 51.00 19.26 -16.73
C ALA A 391 52.01 18.18 -16.27
N LEU A 392 51.64 17.33 -15.29
CA LEU A 392 52.56 16.34 -14.69
C LEU A 392 52.18 14.88 -14.93
N PHE A 393 51.03 14.58 -15.54
CA PHE A 393 50.64 13.22 -15.92
C PHE A 393 50.31 13.15 -17.41
N ASN A 394 51.19 12.50 -18.15
CA ASN A 394 51.02 12.21 -19.57
C ASN A 394 49.67 11.51 -19.82
N GLY A 395 48.76 12.27 -20.45
CA GLY A 395 47.82 11.83 -21.48
C GLY A 395 47.21 10.44 -21.33
N ASP A 396 46.22 10.31 -20.46
CA ASP A 396 45.13 9.37 -20.70
C ASP A 396 43.81 10.15 -20.61
N LYS A 397 43.09 10.24 -21.73
CA LYS A 397 41.85 11.02 -21.84
C LYS A 397 40.76 10.36 -21.01
N ILE A 398 40.55 10.84 -19.79
CA ILE A 398 39.40 10.44 -18.98
C ILE A 398 38.19 11.26 -19.44
N ASP A 399 37.53 10.82 -20.51
CA ASP A 399 36.18 11.25 -20.90
C ASP A 399 35.13 10.59 -19.98
N LYS A 400 35.17 10.90 -18.68
CA LYS A 400 34.06 10.59 -17.77
C LYS A 400 33.35 11.89 -17.43
N GLN A 401 32.15 12.04 -17.99
CA GLN A 401 31.16 13.01 -17.53
C GLN A 401 31.11 13.00 -16.00
N VAL A 402 31.46 14.13 -15.39
CA VAL A 402 31.28 14.34 -13.95
C VAL A 402 29.76 14.33 -13.71
N ILE A 403 29.23 13.19 -13.29
CA ILE A 403 27.84 13.06 -12.88
C ILE A 403 27.70 13.83 -11.57
N ASN A 404 27.16 15.05 -11.68
CA ASN A 404 26.94 15.97 -10.58
C ASN A 404 25.69 15.54 -9.78
N ASP A 405 25.72 14.36 -9.16
CA ASP A 405 24.64 13.87 -8.29
C ASP A 405 24.81 14.51 -6.89
N PRO A 406 23.88 15.38 -6.45
CA PRO A 406 23.97 16.03 -5.15
C PRO A 406 24.05 15.04 -3.99
N LYS A 407 23.46 13.84 -4.12
CA LYS A 407 23.48 12.81 -3.10
C LYS A 407 24.85 12.13 -2.99
N ALA A 408 25.51 11.90 -4.11
CA ALA A 408 26.86 11.34 -4.15
C ALA A 408 27.88 12.34 -3.59
N ILE A 409 27.74 13.62 -3.93
CA ILE A 409 28.60 14.70 -3.43
C ILE A 409 28.42 14.89 -1.92
N ALA A 410 27.18 14.92 -1.42
CA ALA A 410 26.93 15.01 0.02
C ALA A 410 27.51 13.81 0.78
N LYS A 411 27.38 12.59 0.22
CA LYS A 411 27.97 11.38 0.82
C LYS A 411 29.50 11.45 0.84
N ALA A 412 30.12 11.84 -0.27
CA ALA A 412 31.57 12.00 -0.38
C ALA A 412 32.10 13.10 0.56
N ALA A 413 31.39 14.21 0.70
CA ALA A 413 31.75 15.29 1.63
C ALA A 413 31.67 14.84 3.09
N ILE A 414 30.62 14.09 3.48
CA ILE A 414 30.50 13.51 4.82
C ILE A 414 31.63 12.50 5.08
N GLU A 415 31.97 11.67 4.11
CA GLU A 415 33.02 10.66 4.23
C GLU A 415 34.42 11.29 4.32
N ALA A 416 34.71 12.31 3.51
CA ALA A 416 35.94 13.07 3.56
C ALA A 416 36.08 13.84 4.90
N TYR A 417 35.01 14.43 5.41
CA TYR A 417 35.02 15.11 6.71
C TYR A 417 35.26 14.13 7.87
N LYS A 418 34.67 12.93 7.80
CA LYS A 418 34.95 11.85 8.78
C LYS A 418 36.41 11.41 8.73
N ALA A 419 36.97 11.21 7.54
CA ALA A 419 38.37 10.82 7.35
C ALA A 419 39.36 11.88 7.85
N GLY A 420 39.10 13.16 7.55
CA GLY A 420 39.94 14.26 8.04
C GLY A 420 39.97 14.38 9.57
N ARG A 421 38.86 14.03 10.25
CA ARG A 421 38.80 14.06 11.72
C ARG A 421 39.44 12.84 12.37
N THR A 422 39.50 11.69 11.69
CA THR A 422 40.27 10.53 12.17
C THR A 422 41.78 10.75 12.04
N ASP A 423 42.23 11.43 10.97
CA ASP A 423 43.65 11.77 10.78
C ASP A 423 44.13 12.82 11.77
N VAL A 424 43.30 13.82 12.12
CA VAL A 424 43.64 14.78 13.18
C VAL A 424 43.75 14.09 14.55
N LYS A 425 42.88 13.11 14.84
CA LYS A 425 42.97 12.33 16.08
C LYS A 425 44.20 11.42 16.15
N SER A 426 44.70 10.88 15.04
CA SER A 426 45.91 10.06 15.05
C SER A 426 47.19 10.91 15.17
N ILE A 427 47.18 12.14 14.66
CA ILE A 427 48.30 13.09 14.79
C ILE A 427 48.40 13.68 16.20
N GLU A 428 47.29 13.81 16.94
CA GLU A 428 47.27 14.31 18.32
C GLU A 428 47.81 13.29 19.36
N PHE A 429 48.00 12.02 18.99
CA PHE A 429 48.58 10.99 19.86
C PHE A 429 50.08 10.71 19.62
N ASP A 430 50.71 11.41 18.67
CA ASP A 430 52.14 11.24 18.31
C ASP A 430 53.03 12.43 18.72
N PHE A 431 52.58 13.24 19.70
CA PHE A 431 53.40 14.26 20.36
C PHE A 431 53.59 14.01 21.86
#